data_AF-A0A267DCV2-F1
#
_entry.id   AF-A0A267DCV2-F1
#
_cell.length_a   1.000
_cell.length_b   1.000
_cell.length_c   1.000
_cell.angle_alpha   90.00
_cell.angle_beta   90.00
_cell.angle_gamma   90.00
#
_symmetry.space_group_name_H-M   'P 1'
#
loop_
_entity.id
_entity.type
_entity.pdbx_description
1 polymer ?
#
loop_
_entity_poly.entity_id
_entity_poly.type
_entity_poly.pdbx_seq_one_letter_code
_entity_poly.pdbx_strand_id
1 'polypeptide(L)'
;TELTKLFQKSKSSGTGTVRITMKQYDGQDQHRPRKNRQPRRRAGGSGSGDATSSGGGECGCLIRATLNSRKLSTVVHQKDVNRFQLAFSSLLKGNIDGLKKRDKKAAAAATAAAAAAAKAKAKAS
;
A
#
# COMPACT_ATOMS: atom_id res chain seq x y z
N THR A 1 -14.11 2.16 10.13
CA THR A 1 -15.55 1.78 10.01
C THR A 1 -16.00 1.76 8.55
N GLU A 2 -15.78 2.82 7.75
CA GLU A 2 -16.22 2.85 6.33
C GLU A 2 -15.61 1.75 5.45
N LEU A 3 -14.33 1.44 5.65
CA LEU A 3 -13.68 0.34 4.91
C LEU A 3 -14.32 -1.02 5.22
N THR A 4 -14.78 -1.25 6.45
CA THR A 4 -15.51 -2.46 6.82
C THR A 4 -16.84 -2.56 6.08
N LYS A 5 -17.57 -1.45 5.95
CA LYS A 5 -18.82 -1.40 5.16
C LYS A 5 -18.57 -1.74 3.69
N LEU A 6 -17.43 -1.32 3.12
CA LEU A 6 -17.05 -1.71 1.75
C LEU A 6 -16.85 -3.23 1.63
N PHE A 7 -16.13 -3.84 2.56
CA PHE A 7 -15.92 -5.30 2.57
C PHE A 7 -17.21 -6.09 2.76
N GLN A 8 -18.09 -5.65 3.67
CA GLN A 8 -19.40 -6.26 3.87
C GLN A 8 -20.24 -6.15 2.60
N LYS A 9 -20.26 -4.97 1.96
CA LYS A 9 -21.00 -4.77 0.72
C LYS A 9 -20.47 -5.63 -0.43
N SER A 10 -19.14 -5.77 -0.58
CA SER A 10 -18.58 -6.65 -1.60
C SER A 10 -18.94 -8.12 -1.37
N LYS A 11 -19.05 -8.55 -0.11
CA LYS A 11 -19.48 -9.91 0.25
C LYS A 11 -20.97 -10.12 -0.05
N SER A 12 -21.85 -9.24 0.42
CA SER A 12 -23.31 -9.38 0.23
C SER A 12 -23.75 -9.23 -1.23
N SER A 13 -23.09 -8.37 -2.01
CA SER A 13 -23.41 -8.16 -3.43
C SER A 13 -22.90 -9.30 -4.32
N GLY A 14 -21.96 -10.13 -3.83
CA GLY A 14 -21.30 -11.19 -4.60
C GLY A 14 -20.49 -10.71 -5.82
N THR A 15 -20.49 -9.42 -6.10
CA THR A 15 -19.97 -8.80 -7.32
C THR A 15 -19.15 -7.55 -6.96
N GLY A 16 -17.87 -7.57 -7.32
CA GLY A 16 -16.97 -6.44 -7.13
C GLY A 16 -15.72 -6.78 -6.32
N THR A 17 -14.62 -6.12 -6.68
CA THR A 17 -13.33 -6.25 -6.00
C THR A 17 -13.05 -4.97 -5.23
N VAL A 18 -12.77 -5.10 -3.93
CA VAL A 18 -12.26 -3.97 -3.14
C VAL A 18 -10.79 -3.78 -3.49
N ARG A 19 -10.45 -2.64 -4.12
CA ARG A 19 -9.06 -2.29 -4.45
C ARG A 19 -8.53 -1.33 -3.41
N ILE A 20 -7.43 -1.69 -2.75
CA ILE A 20 -6.74 -0.83 -1.80
C ILE A 20 -5.37 -0.47 -2.37
N THR A 21 -5.00 0.80 -2.31
CA THR A 21 -3.69 1.31 -2.72
C THR A 21 -3.09 2.14 -1.60
N MET A 22 -1.81 1.97 -1.35
CA MET A 22 -1.02 2.74 -0.39
C MET A 22 0.13 3.37 -1.16
N LYS A 23 0.25 4.69 -1.12
CA LYS A 23 1.33 5.45 -1.77
C LYS A 23 1.97 6.40 -0.76
N GLN A 24 3.23 6.75 -0.98
CA GLN A 24 3.83 7.86 -0.25
C GLN A 24 3.05 9.15 -0.53
N TYR A 25 2.84 9.96 0.50
CA TYR A 25 2.13 11.22 0.43
C TYR A 25 3.09 12.36 0.71
N ASP A 26 3.25 13.24 -0.27
CA ASP A 26 4.24 14.32 -0.24
C ASP A 26 3.62 15.68 0.16
N GLY A 27 2.43 15.68 0.77
CA GLY A 27 1.71 16.91 1.17
C GLY A 27 1.10 17.71 0.01
N GLN A 28 1.17 17.18 -1.22
CA GLN A 28 0.67 17.86 -2.41
C GLN A 28 -0.78 17.44 -2.72
N ASP A 29 -1.74 18.25 -2.30
CA ASP A 29 -3.16 18.06 -2.62
C ASP A 29 -3.62 18.75 -3.91
N GLN A 30 -2.79 19.65 -4.44
CA GLN A 30 -3.08 20.40 -5.65
C GLN A 30 -2.19 19.96 -6.81
N HIS A 31 -2.72 20.07 -8.02
CA HIS A 31 -1.96 19.81 -9.23
C HIS A 31 -0.81 20.81 -9.35
N ARG A 32 0.43 20.33 -9.32
CA ARG A 32 1.60 21.18 -9.52
C ARG A 32 1.60 21.69 -10.97
N PRO A 33 1.47 23.02 -11.20
CA PRO A 33 1.43 23.56 -12.55
C PRO A 33 2.69 23.15 -13.31
N ARG A 34 2.54 22.61 -14.51
CA ARG A 34 3.68 22.31 -15.38
C ARG A 34 4.28 23.64 -15.84
N LYS A 35 5.36 24.08 -15.21
CA LYS A 35 6.11 25.27 -15.64
C LYS A 35 6.67 25.02 -17.04
N ASN A 36 6.15 25.75 -18.03
CA ASN A 36 6.53 25.79 -19.44
C ASN A 36 6.88 24.44 -20.10
N ARG A 37 5.97 23.95 -20.96
CA ARG A 37 6.32 23.02 -22.03
C ARG A 37 7.21 23.76 -23.05
N GLN A 38 8.47 23.99 -22.72
CA GLN A 38 9.46 24.23 -23.76
C GLN A 38 9.53 22.95 -24.60
N PRO A 39 9.40 23.03 -25.94
CA PRO A 39 9.59 21.85 -26.79
C PRO A 39 10.99 21.32 -26.51
N ARG A 40 11.08 20.05 -26.11
CA ARG A 40 12.36 19.37 -25.85
C ARG A 40 13.21 19.47 -27.11
N ARG A 41 14.10 20.46 -27.18
CA ARG A 41 15.21 20.45 -28.13
C ARG A 41 16.07 19.27 -27.72
N ARG A 42 16.17 18.28 -28.62
CA ARG A 42 17.12 17.18 -28.49
C ARG A 42 18.53 17.77 -28.51
N ALA A 43 19.21 17.78 -27.37
CA ALA A 43 20.64 17.55 -27.23
C ALA A 43 21.13 17.98 -25.83
N GLY A 44 21.89 17.11 -25.18
CA GLY A 44 22.98 17.50 -24.28
C GLY A 44 22.62 17.87 -22.85
N GLY A 45 22.75 16.90 -21.94
CA GLY A 45 23.25 17.05 -20.58
C GLY A 45 22.79 18.23 -19.71
N SER A 46 21.87 17.98 -18.79
CA SER A 46 22.19 17.98 -17.35
C SER A 46 20.97 17.48 -16.57
N GLY A 47 21.17 16.43 -15.79
CA GLY A 47 20.16 15.92 -14.87
C GLY A 47 19.89 16.99 -13.81
N SER A 48 18.77 17.69 -13.93
CA SER A 48 18.15 18.38 -12.81
C SER A 48 17.27 17.35 -12.11
N GLY A 49 17.85 16.73 -11.09
CA GLY A 49 17.27 15.63 -10.33
C GLY A 49 15.85 15.94 -9.86
N ASP A 50 14.91 15.11 -10.30
CA ASP A 50 13.58 14.92 -9.72
C ASP A 50 13.68 14.13 -8.40
N ALA A 51 14.60 14.55 -7.54
CA ALA A 51 14.91 13.90 -6.28
C ALA A 51 15.36 14.96 -5.26
N THR A 52 14.59 16.03 -5.11
CA THR A 52 14.59 16.75 -3.83
C THR A 52 13.60 16.06 -2.90
N SER A 53 13.94 14.83 -2.52
CA SER A 53 13.70 14.37 -1.15
C SER A 53 14.75 15.07 -0.28
N SER A 54 14.53 16.33 0.06
CA SER A 54 15.30 17.02 1.10
C SER A 54 14.54 18.25 1.57
N GLY A 55 14.09 18.19 2.82
CA GLY A 55 13.59 19.35 3.56
C GLY A 55 12.26 19.10 4.25
N GLY A 56 12.21 18.24 5.26
CA GLY A 56 11.16 18.28 6.30
C GLY A 56 9.72 17.97 5.89
N GLY A 57 9.49 17.41 4.70
CA GLY A 57 8.16 16.96 4.28
C GLY A 57 7.71 15.77 5.13
N GLU A 58 6.60 15.92 5.84
CA GLU A 58 6.06 14.90 6.73
C GLU A 58 5.97 13.54 6.02
N CYS A 59 6.61 12.49 6.57
CA CYS A 59 6.52 11.14 6.02
C CYS A 59 5.09 10.59 6.21
N GLY A 60 4.22 10.86 5.24
CA GLY A 60 2.84 10.39 5.19
C GLY A 60 2.63 9.27 4.18
N CYS A 61 1.57 8.49 4.40
CA CYS A 61 1.08 7.51 3.44
C CYS A 61 -0.37 7.84 3.06
N LEU A 62 -0.64 7.97 1.75
CA LEU A 62 -1.98 8.10 1.20
C LEU A 62 -2.55 6.73 0.90
N ILE A 63 -3.67 6.41 1.55
CA ILE A 63 -4.37 5.15 1.43
C ILE A 63 -5.71 5.40 0.74
N ARG A 64 -5.98 4.66 -0.34
CA ARG A 64 -7.24 4.74 -1.08
C ARG A 64 -7.87 3.38 -1.21
N ALA A 65 -9.18 3.30 -0.98
CA ALA A 65 -9.97 2.10 -1.18
C ALA A 65 -11.12 2.37 -2.15
N THR A 66 -11.38 1.47 -3.09
CA THR A 66 -12.47 1.60 -4.06
C THR A 66 -13.27 0.31 -4.21
N LEU A 67 -14.58 0.46 -4.38
CA LEU A 67 -15.52 -0.60 -4.76
C LEU A 67 -16.48 -0.02 -5.79
N ASN A 68 -16.28 -0.39 -7.06
CA ASN A 68 -17.03 0.15 -8.20
C ASN A 68 -17.03 1.69 -8.21
N SER A 69 -18.16 2.33 -7.88
CA SER A 69 -18.29 3.78 -7.82
C SER A 69 -17.90 4.41 -6.48
N ARG A 70 -17.88 3.64 -5.38
CA ARG A 70 -17.58 4.17 -4.03
C ARG A 70 -16.07 4.25 -3.83
N LYS A 71 -15.59 5.42 -3.41
CA LYS A 71 -14.16 5.70 -3.17
C LYS A 71 -13.98 6.27 -1.77
N LEU A 72 -12.93 5.83 -1.09
CA LEU A 72 -12.46 6.35 0.19
C LEU A 72 -10.98 6.70 0.06
N SER A 73 -10.57 7.78 0.71
CA SER A 73 -9.16 8.19 0.80
C SER A 73 -8.84 8.73 2.18
N THR A 74 -7.66 8.40 2.69
CA THR A 74 -7.16 8.92 3.96
C THR A 74 -5.63 9.04 3.91
N VAL A 75 -5.10 10.07 4.55
CA VAL A 75 -3.66 10.25 4.75
C VAL A 75 -3.32 9.79 6.16
N VAL A 76 -2.28 8.97 6.29
CA VAL A 76 -1.75 8.50 7.58
C VAL A 76 -0.37 9.13 7.76
N HIS A 77 -0.24 9.99 8.74
CA HIS A 77 1.04 10.57 9.13
C HIS A 77 1.81 9.63 10.06
N GLN A 78 3.13 9.80 10.13
CA GLN A 78 4.02 8.97 10.94
C GLN A 78 3.58 8.77 12.39
N LYS A 79 3.00 9.80 13.01
CA LYS A 79 2.54 9.79 14.42
C LYS A 79 1.48 8.73 14.69
N ASP A 80 0.62 8.44 13.72
CA ASP A 80 -0.53 7.55 13.86
C ASP A 80 -0.31 6.17 13.24
N VAL A 81 0.86 5.91 12.63
CA VAL A 81 1.14 4.67 11.90
C VAL A 81 0.96 3.44 12.77
N ASN A 82 1.44 3.44 14.02
CA ASN A 82 1.36 2.29 14.92
C ASN A 82 -0.10 1.92 15.23
N ARG A 83 -0.93 2.93 15.54
CA ARG A 83 -2.34 2.75 15.82
C ARG A 83 -3.10 2.31 14.57
N PHE A 84 -2.79 2.94 13.44
CA PHE A 84 -3.37 2.59 12.14
C PHE A 84 -3.04 1.15 11.77
N GLN A 85 -1.79 0.70 11.92
CA GLN A 85 -1.34 -0.65 11.59
C GLN A 85 -2.09 -1.72 12.41
N LEU A 86 -2.27 -1.50 13.71
CA LEU A 86 -3.00 -2.44 14.58
C LEU A 86 -4.47 -2.57 14.15
N ALA A 87 -5.15 -1.45 13.93
CA ALA A 87 -6.54 -1.43 13.51
C ALA A 87 -6.73 -1.97 12.09
N PHE A 88 -5.85 -1.59 11.17
CA PHE A 88 -5.90 -1.96 9.76
C PHE A 88 -5.62 -3.45 9.57
N SER A 89 -4.60 -4.01 10.26
CA SER A 89 -4.30 -5.44 10.20
C SER A 89 -5.45 -6.30 10.75
N SER A 90 -6.05 -5.88 11.86
CA SER A 90 -7.22 -6.56 12.44
C SER A 90 -8.42 -6.52 11.50
N LEU A 91 -8.65 -5.36 10.86
CA LEU A 91 -9.70 -5.19 9.85
C LEU A 91 -9.47 -6.11 8.65
N LEU A 92 -8.27 -6.15 8.08
CA LEU A 92 -7.97 -7.01 6.92
C LEU A 92 -8.15 -8.49 7.26
N LYS A 93 -7.61 -8.95 8.39
CA LYS A 93 -7.74 -10.34 8.84
C LYS A 93 -9.20 -10.75 9.02
N GLY A 94 -10.05 -9.88 9.56
CA GLY A 94 -11.48 -10.16 9.75
C GLY A 94 -12.30 -10.13 8.45
N ASN A 95 -11.81 -9.50 7.38
CA ASN A 95 -12.59 -9.31 6.15
C ASN A 95 -12.10 -10.14 4.95
N ILE A 96 -10.84 -10.61 4.95
CA ILE A 96 -10.25 -11.44 3.89
C ILE A 96 -10.20 -12.90 4.34
N ASP A 97 -11.38 -13.45 4.62
CA ASP A 97 -11.63 -14.80 5.17
C ASP A 97 -12.09 -15.81 4.11
N GLY A 98 -12.58 -15.34 2.95
CA GLY A 98 -13.10 -16.17 1.86
C GLY A 98 -12.05 -16.88 0.99
N LEU A 99 -10.81 -17.02 1.46
CA LEU A 99 -9.73 -17.71 0.74
C LEU A 99 -9.79 -19.22 1.01
N LYS A 100 -9.36 -20.03 0.03
CA LYS A 100 -9.23 -21.48 0.22
C LYS A 100 -8.28 -21.75 1.40
N LYS A 101 -8.68 -22.69 2.27
CA LYS A 101 -7.80 -23.16 3.35
C LYS A 101 -6.54 -23.75 2.74
N ARG A 102 -5.39 -23.44 3.33
CA ARG A 102 -4.11 -23.99 2.87
C ARG A 102 -4.09 -25.50 3.14
N ASP A 103 -3.78 -26.29 2.12
CA ASP A 103 -3.58 -27.73 2.31
C ASP A 103 -2.49 -27.98 3.35
N LYS A 104 -2.78 -28.81 4.36
CA LYS A 104 -1.85 -29.08 5.47
C LYS A 104 -0.48 -29.56 4.98
N LYS A 105 -0.43 -30.30 3.87
CA LYS A 105 0.82 -30.73 3.20
C LYS A 105 1.64 -29.55 2.65
N ALA A 106 0.98 -28.60 1.99
CA ALA A 106 1.62 -27.42 1.42
C ALA A 106 2.00 -26.38 2.48
N ALA A 107 1.24 -26.31 3.59
CA ALA A 107 1.57 -25.47 4.73
C ALA A 107 2.84 -25.95 5.42
N ALA A 108 2.93 -27.25 5.75
CA ALA A 108 4.12 -27.85 6.39
C ALA A 108 5.39 -27.64 5.56
N ALA A 109 5.31 -27.86 4.23
CA ALA A 109 6.42 -27.62 3.31
C ALA A 109 6.86 -26.15 3.28
N ALA A 110 5.92 -25.20 3.28
CA ALA A 110 6.24 -23.77 3.28
C ALA A 110 6.87 -23.29 4.60
N THR A 111 6.39 -23.78 5.76
CA THR A 111 7.02 -23.47 7.06
C THR A 111 8.39 -24.11 7.20
N ALA A 112 8.59 -25.34 6.71
CA ALA A 112 9.90 -25.99 6.69
C ALA A 112 10.88 -25.23 5.79
N ALA A 113 10.44 -24.79 4.61
CA ALA A 113 11.25 -23.98 3.69
C ALA A 113 11.59 -22.60 4.27
N ALA A 114 10.64 -21.93 4.93
CA ALA A 114 10.89 -20.64 5.59
C ALA A 114 11.84 -20.77 6.80
N ALA A 115 11.70 -21.83 7.59
CA ALA A 115 12.61 -22.12 8.71
C ALA A 115 14.03 -22.49 8.23
N ALA A 116 14.14 -23.22 7.11
CA ALA A 116 15.43 -23.53 6.49
C ALA A 116 16.11 -22.27 5.91
N ALA A 117 15.34 -21.39 5.26
CA ALA A 117 15.85 -20.11 4.74
C ALA A 117 16.30 -19.16 5.86
N ALA A 118 15.60 -19.15 7.00
CA ALA A 118 15.99 -18.38 8.18
C ALA A 118 17.28 -18.92 8.82
N LYS A 119 17.42 -20.25 8.96
CA LYS A 119 18.66 -20.88 9.43
C LYS A 119 19.85 -20.66 8.48
N ALA A 120 19.62 -20.65 7.17
CA ALA A 120 20.66 -20.37 6.18
C ALA A 120 21.18 -18.93 6.27
N LYS A 121 20.31 -17.94 6.51
CA LYS A 121 20.72 -16.55 6.72
C LYS A 121 21.47 -16.33 8.04
N ALA A 122 21.12 -17.06 9.10
CA ALA A 122 21.80 -16.96 10.40
C ALA A 122 23.19 -17.61 10.42
N LYS A 123 23.52 -18.48 9.45
CA LYS A 123 24.84 -19.13 9.34
C LYS A 123 25.81 -18.35 8.43
N ALA A 124 25.33 -17.32 7.75
CA ALA A 124 26.09 -16.51 6.80
C ALA A 124 26.40 -15.08 7.31
N SER A 125 26.06 -14.80 8.58
CA SER A 125 26.49 -13.62 9.35
C SER A 125 27.35 -14.06 10.51
#